data_AF-A0A529HTF8-F1
#
_entry.id   AF-A0A529HTF8-F1
#
_cell.length_a   1.000
_cell.length_b   1.000
_cell.length_c   1.000
_cell.angle_alpha   90.00
_cell.angle_beta   90.00
_cell.angle_gamma   90.00
#
_symmetry.space_group_name_H-M   'P 1'
#
loop_
_entity.id
_entity.type
_entity.pdbx_description
1 polymer ?
#
loop_
_entity_poly.entity_id
_entity_poly.type
_entity_poly.pdbx_seq_one_letter_code
_entity_poly.pdbx_strand_id
1 'polypeptide(L)' 'MLEIIQLGLDGLVEIVPKRFHDARGYFVEDWNAQRFAEAGIDLRFVQDNRSYSAAAGVVRGLHYQLPPHAQEKLV' A
#
# COMPACT_ATOMS: atom_id res chain seq x y z
N MET A 1 -4.27 4.05 -14.85
CA MET A 1 -3.31 2.94 -14.71
C MET A 1 -2.42 3.26 -13.53
N LEU A 2 -2.28 2.33 -12.59
CA LEU A 2 -1.31 2.43 -11.50
C LEU A 2 0.08 2.17 -12.08
N GLU A 3 1.06 2.93 -11.63
CA GLU A 3 2.46 2.61 -11.90
C GLU A 3 2.96 1.67 -10.80
N ILE A 4 3.58 0.57 -11.21
CA ILE A 4 4.07 -0.50 -10.32
C ILE A 4 5.56 -0.68 -10.55
N ILE A 5 6.34 -0.53 -9.49
CA ILE A 5 7.78 -0.67 -9.49
C ILE A 5 8.13 -1.93 -8.70
N GLN A 6 8.78 -2.90 -9.35
CA GLN A 6 9.27 -4.10 -8.66
C GLN A 6 10.48 -3.74 -7.80
N LEU A 7 10.48 -4.22 -6.56
CA LEU A 7 11.60 -4.03 -5.64
C LEU A 7 12.46 -5.31 -5.58
N GLY A 8 13.54 -5.28 -4.80
CA GLY A 8 14.53 -6.37 -4.76
C GLY A 8 14.06 -7.66 -4.07
N LEU A 9 12.79 -7.77 -3.69
CA LEU A 9 12.22 -8.95 -3.04
C LEU A 9 10.97 -9.39 -3.82
N ASP A 10 10.87 -10.68 -4.11
CA ASP A 10 9.73 -11.24 -4.83
C ASP A 10 8.41 -10.93 -4.09
N GLY A 11 7.44 -10.41 -4.83
CA GLY A 11 6.13 -9.99 -4.29
C GLY A 11 6.14 -8.63 -3.58
N LEU A 12 7.28 -7.95 -3.46
CA LEU A 12 7.37 -6.58 -2.94
C LEU A 12 7.37 -5.57 -4.08
N VAL A 13 6.39 -4.66 -4.05
CA VAL A 13 6.22 -3.62 -5.08
C VAL A 13 6.02 -2.26 -4.44
N GLU A 14 6.52 -1.22 -5.10
CA GLU A 14 6.12 0.17 -4.86
C GLU A 14 5.00 0.54 -5.85
N ILE A 15 3.91 1.11 -5.33
CA ILE A 15 2.75 1.53 -6.10
C ILE A 15 2.71 3.05 -6.09
N VAL A 16 2.76 3.67 -7.28
CA VAL A 16 2.70 5.12 -7.42
C VAL A 16 1.29 5.51 -7.90
N PRO A 17 0.41 6.00 -7.01
CA PRO A 17 -0.94 6.39 -7.40
C PRO A 17 -0.93 7.72 -8.16
N LYS A 18 -1.82 7.84 -9.13
CA LYS A 18 -2.00 9.10 -9.86
C LYS A 18 -2.60 10.15 -8.92
N ARG A 19 -1.89 11.26 -8.75
CA ARG A 19 -2.37 12.46 -8.05
C ARG A 19 -3.03 13.41 -9.04
N PHE A 20 -4.23 13.86 -8.72
CA PHE A 20 -4.97 14.86 -9.48
C PHE A 20 -4.80 16.22 -8.79
N HIS A 21 -4.12 17.16 -9.43
CA HIS A 21 -3.78 18.45 -8.84
C HIS A 21 -4.71 19.56 -9.32
N ASP A 22 -5.02 20.49 -8.42
CA ASP A 22 -5.64 21.78 -8.74
C ASP A 22 -5.22 22.84 -7.71
N ALA A 23 -5.77 24.06 -7.81
CA ALA A 23 -5.43 25.17 -6.93
C ALA A 23 -5.70 24.93 -5.43
N ARG A 24 -6.48 23.90 -5.06
CA ARG A 24 -6.81 23.54 -3.67
C ARG A 24 -5.84 22.51 -3.08
N GLY A 25 -5.02 21.87 -3.90
CA GLY A 25 -4.13 20.79 -3.51
C GLY A 25 -4.17 19.61 -4.47
N TYR A 26 -4.24 18.39 -3.93
CA TYR A 26 -4.38 17.18 -4.74
C TYR A 26 -5.45 16.23 -4.19
N PHE A 27 -6.01 15.45 -5.09
CA PHE A 27 -6.85 14.30 -4.79
C PHE A 27 -6.14 13.03 -5.26
N VAL A 28 -6.23 11.97 -4.46
CA VAL A 28 -5.65 10.66 -4.78
C VAL A 28 -6.59 9.57 -4.31
N GLU A 29 -6.62 8.48 -5.08
CA GLU A 29 -7.31 7.25 -4.70
C GLU A 29 -6.23 6.23 -4.35
N ASP A 30 -5.98 6.07 -3.04
CA ASP A 30 -4.90 5.20 -2.54
C ASP A 30 -5.22 3.70 -2.72
N TRP A 31 -6.51 3.35 -2.76
CA TRP A 31 -6.97 1.99 -3.04
C TRP A 31 -8.21 1.99 -3.93
N ASN A 32 -8.20 1.10 -4.92
CA ASN A 32 -9.35 0.78 -5.77
C ASN A 32 -9.22 -0.67 -6.25
N ALA A 33 -10.16 -1.53 -5.85
CA ALA A 33 -10.10 -2.97 -6.15
C ALA A 33 -9.91 -3.25 -7.65
N GLN A 34 -10.65 -2.56 -8.53
CA GLN A 34 -10.57 -2.76 -9.97
C GLN A 34 -9.19 -2.34 -10.52
N ARG A 35 -8.69 -1.16 -10.15
CA ARG A 35 -7.39 -0.67 -10.65
C ARG A 35 -6.21 -1.52 -10.18
N PHE A 36 -6.28 -2.05 -8.96
CA PHE A 36 -5.27 -2.96 -8.43
C PHE A 36 -5.31 -4.30 -9.17
N ALA A 37 -6.50 -4.88 -9.39
CA ALA A 37 -6.66 -6.10 -10.17
C ALA A 37 -6.17 -5.93 -11.63
N GLU A 38 -6.48 -4.81 -12.28
CA GLU A 38 -5.97 -4.44 -13.62
C GLU A 38 -4.43 -4.32 -13.66
N ALA A 39 -3.81 -4.01 -12.52
CA ALA A 39 -2.35 -3.95 -12.35
C ALA A 39 -1.73 -5.29 -11.91
N GLY A 40 -2.51 -6.38 -11.87
CA GLY A 40 -2.04 -7.71 -11.48
C GLY A 40 -2.03 -7.99 -9.98
N ILE A 41 -2.60 -7.09 -9.16
CA ILE A 41 -2.72 -7.24 -7.71
C ILE A 41 -4.17 -7.59 -7.37
N ASP A 42 -4.54 -8.85 -7.57
CA ASP A 42 -5.86 -9.38 -7.22
C ASP A 42 -5.90 -9.84 -5.76
N LEU A 43 -5.75 -8.87 -4.85
CA LEU A 43 -5.80 -9.08 -3.40
C LEU A 43 -6.97 -8.34 -2.77
N ARG A 44 -7.58 -8.96 -1.78
CA ARG A 44 -8.66 -8.36 -0.98
C ARG A 44 -8.12 -7.84 0.35
N PHE A 45 -7.96 -6.52 0.45
CA PHE A 45 -7.69 -5.87 1.73
C PHE A 45 -8.98 -5.84 2.57
N VAL A 46 -8.95 -6.48 3.74
CA VAL A 46 -10.12 -6.66 4.62
C VAL A 46 -10.03 -5.89 5.93
N GLN A 47 -8.91 -5.22 6.18
CA GLN A 47 -8.65 -4.47 7.39
C GLN A 47 -7.89 -3.20 7.04
N ASP A 48 -8.28 -2.09 7.67
CA ASP A 48 -7.55 -0.83 7.65
C ASP A 48 -7.01 -0.53 9.05
N ASN A 49 -5.79 -0.03 9.11
CA ASN A 49 -5.10 0.33 10.34
C ASN A 49 -4.49 1.71 10.19
N ARG A 50 -4.70 2.58 11.18
CA ARG A 50 -4.04 3.89 11.26
C ARG A 50 -3.18 3.97 12.50
N SER A 51 -1.93 4.42 12.33
CA SER A 51 -1.02 4.65 13.45
C SER A 51 -0.45 6.07 13.39
N TYR A 52 -0.07 6.59 14.56
CA TYR A 52 0.66 7.83 14.71
C TYR A 52 1.90 7.55 15.56
N SER A 53 3.06 8.00 15.07
CA SER A 53 4.33 7.93 15.79
C SER A 53 4.66 9.34 16.27
N ALA A 54 4.52 9.56 17.59
CA ALA A 54 4.59 10.90 18.16
C ALA A 54 6.00 11.51 18.16
N ALA A 55 7.03 10.69 18.35
CA ALA A 55 8.42 11.11 18.32
C ALA A 55 9.09 10.71 17.01
N ALA A 56 9.97 11.56 16.49
CA ALA A 56 10.90 11.19 15.44
C ALA A 56 11.80 10.04 15.93
N GLY A 57 12.06 9.05 15.07
CA GLY A 57 12.87 7.88 15.41
C GLY A 57 12.12 6.71 16.06
N VAL A 58 10.78 6.77 16.19
CA VAL A 58 10.00 5.59 16.60
C VAL A 58 10.11 4.50 15.53
N VAL A 59 10.59 3.32 15.93
CA VAL A 59 10.70 2.13 15.08
C VAL A 59 9.55 1.17 15.41
N ARG A 60 8.84 0.69 14.39
CA ARG A 60 7.78 -0.34 14.51
C ARG A 60 8.07 -1.48 13.55
N GLY A 61 8.53 -2.61 14.06
CA GLY A 61 8.86 -3.79 13.26
C GLY A 61 9.99 -4.64 13.83
N LEU A 62 10.39 -5.73 13.16
CA LEU A 62 9.79 -6.27 11.93
C LEU A 62 8.60 -7.19 12.26
N HIS A 63 7.44 -6.96 11.61
CA HIS A 63 6.21 -7.73 11.85
C HIS A 63 5.83 -8.53 10.61
N TYR A 64 5.68 -9.84 10.78
CA TYR A 64 5.19 -10.75 9.76
C TYR A 64 4.25 -11.79 10.40
N GLN A 65 3.50 -12.48 9.57
CA GLN A 65 2.64 -13.59 9.98
C GLN A 65 2.94 -14.80 9.10
N LEU A 66 2.94 -15.99 9.71
CA LEU A 66 3.17 -17.26 9.03
C LEU A 66 1.84 -17.91 8.63
N PRO A 67 1.87 -18.85 7.67
CA PRO A 67 0.74 -19.74 7.42
C PRO A 67 0.23 -20.40 8.73
N PRO A 68 -1.09 -20.58 8.88
CA PRO A 68 -2.16 -20.34 7.91
C PRO A 68 -2.71 -18.91 7.89
N HIS A 69 -2.09 -17.98 8.63
CA HIS A 69 -2.58 -16.61 8.81
C HIS A 69 -1.60 -15.56 8.26
N ALA A 70 -0.92 -15.87 7.15
CA ALA A 70 -0.10 -14.91 6.43
C ALA A 70 -0.95 -13.67 6.08
N GLN A 71 -0.33 -12.50 6.10
CA GLN A 71 -1.01 -11.22 5.88
C GLN A 71 -0.20 -10.36 4.91
N GLU A 72 -0.78 -10.10 3.75
CA GLU A 72 -0.36 -9.05 2.84
C GLU A 72 -0.77 -7.68 3.40
N LYS A 73 0.03 -6.65 3.12
CA LYS A 73 -0.19 -5.30 3.62
C LYS A 73 -0.02 -4.29 2.49
N LEU A 74 -1.01 -3.42 2.32
CA LEU A 74 -0.87 -2.13 1.64
C LEU A 74 -0.58 -1.10 2.71
N VAL A 75 0.61 -0.48 2.66
CA VAL A 75 1.15 0.42 3.71
C VAL A 75 1.46 1.78 3.13
#